data_AF-A0A7S2SB77-F1
#
_entry.id   AF-A0A7S2SB77-F1
#
_cell.length_a   1.000
_cell.length_b   1.000
_cell.length_c   1.000
_cell.angle_alpha   90.00
_cell.angle_beta   90.00
_cell.angle_gamma   90.00
#
_symmetry.space_group_name_H-M   'P 1'
#
loop_
_entity.id
_entity.type
_entity.pdbx_description
1 polymer ?
#
loop_
_entity_poly.entity_id
_entity_poly.type
_entity_poly.pdbx_seq_one_letter_code
_entity_poly.pdbx_strand_id
1 'polypeptide(L)'
;MSTLQPESLFFDPLLHIPPEPTAPPPSEPVTNPTWDASLLLLIPLRLGLESVPPEHAARILAMLELPQSIGFIGGRPNHAIYFFGHHGNELHGLDPHTTQPTPEVEDEEFPSLEFLASLSCPRPQKLRVDRLDPSLALGAARIPHHRTEEPMN
;
A
#
# COMPACT_ATOMS: atom_id res chain seq x y z
N MET A 1 -18.49 37.78 40.93
CA MET A 1 -18.92 37.37 39.57
C MET A 1 -17.69 36.89 38.82
N SER A 2 -17.50 35.58 38.71
CA SER A 2 -16.59 34.99 37.73
C SER A 2 -17.21 33.67 37.32
N THR A 3 -17.86 33.70 36.15
CA THR A 3 -18.51 32.56 35.50
C THR A 3 -17.45 31.61 34.99
N LEU A 4 -17.31 30.44 35.63
CA LEU A 4 -16.57 29.31 35.05
C LEU A 4 -17.34 28.83 33.81
N GLN A 5 -16.69 28.88 32.65
CA GLN A 5 -17.23 28.31 31.40
C GLN A 5 -17.31 26.78 31.54
N PRO A 6 -18.34 26.12 30.98
CA PRO A 6 -18.42 24.67 31.02
C PRO A 6 -17.33 24.10 30.11
N GLU A 7 -16.58 23.14 30.65
CA GLU A 7 -15.57 22.41 29.91
C GLU A 7 -16.17 21.83 28.63
N SER A 8 -15.54 22.14 27.49
CA SER A 8 -15.83 21.50 26.22
C SER A 8 -15.54 20.01 26.39
N LEU A 9 -16.58 19.21 26.54
CA LEU A 9 -16.52 17.76 26.55
C LEU A 9 -15.86 17.30 25.25
N PHE A 10 -14.58 16.94 25.35
CA PHE A 10 -13.84 16.26 24.30
C PHE A 10 -14.57 14.94 24.01
N PHE A 11 -15.07 14.78 22.79
CA PHE A 11 -15.73 13.55 22.39
C PHE A 11 -14.66 12.48 22.17
N ASP A 12 -14.50 11.58 23.13
CA ASP A 12 -13.67 10.39 23.00
C ASP A 12 -14.53 9.22 22.45
N PRO A 13 -14.38 8.85 21.18
CA PRO A 13 -15.17 7.79 20.55
C PRO A 13 -14.88 6.39 21.11
N LEU A 14 -13.82 6.19 21.90
CA LEU A 14 -13.48 4.91 22.51
C LEU A 14 -14.05 4.75 23.93
N LEU A 15 -14.41 5.85 24.60
CA LEU A 15 -14.93 5.84 25.96
C LEU A 15 -16.46 6.00 26.02
N HIS A 16 -17.11 6.35 24.92
CA HIS A 16 -18.56 6.47 24.84
C HIS A 16 -19.18 5.23 24.19
N ILE A 17 -19.58 4.25 25.01
CA ILE A 17 -20.41 3.14 24.56
C ILE A 17 -21.82 3.71 24.32
N PRO A 18 -22.36 3.72 23.09
CA PRO A 18 -23.72 4.19 22.87
C PRO A 18 -24.71 3.36 23.70
N PRO A 19 -25.77 3.99 24.27
CA PRO A 19 -26.80 3.23 24.96
C PRO A 19 -27.37 2.16 24.02
N GLU A 20 -27.57 0.95 24.54
CA GLU A 20 -28.11 -0.16 23.78
C GLU A 20 -29.42 0.26 23.09
N PRO A 21 -29.54 0.11 21.76
CA PRO A 21 -30.71 0.59 21.03
C PRO A 21 -31.95 -0.16 21.53
N THR A 22 -32.88 0.57 22.15
CA THR A 22 -34.07 -0.02 22.81
C THR A 22 -35.16 -0.46 21.82
N ALA A 23 -34.89 -0.40 20.52
CA ALA A 23 -35.62 -1.06 19.45
C ALA A 23 -34.75 -1.03 18.19
N PRO A 24 -34.78 -2.07 17.31
CA PRO A 24 -34.16 -1.95 16.01
C PRO A 24 -34.86 -0.82 15.24
N PRO A 25 -34.12 0.16 14.67
CA PRO A 25 -34.70 1.11 13.73
C PRO A 25 -35.31 0.34 12.55
N PRO A 26 -36.35 0.88 11.88
CA PRO A 26 -36.86 0.29 10.65
C PRO A 26 -35.69 0.02 9.72
N SER A 27 -35.63 -1.18 9.16
CA SER A 27 -34.59 -1.63 8.25
C SER A 27 -34.65 -0.82 6.96
N GLU A 28 -34.10 0.39 7.00
CA GLU A 28 -33.75 1.10 5.78
C GLU A 28 -32.77 0.22 5.01
N PRO A 29 -32.94 0.07 3.69
CA PRO A 29 -31.97 -0.65 2.89
C PRO A 29 -30.61 0.03 3.09
N VAL A 30 -29.67 -0.68 3.69
CA VAL A 30 -28.28 -0.22 3.80
C VAL A 30 -27.72 -0.17 2.38
N THR A 31 -27.87 0.98 1.72
CA THR A 31 -27.21 1.24 0.46
C THR A 31 -25.74 1.45 0.79
N ASN A 32 -24.95 0.39 0.65
CA ASN A 32 -23.50 0.52 0.73
C ASN A 32 -23.08 1.56 -0.32
N PRO A 33 -22.40 2.65 0.09
CA PRO A 33 -21.97 3.67 -0.87
C PRO A 33 -21.07 3.02 -1.91
N THR A 34 -21.42 3.20 -3.20
CA THR A 34 -20.56 2.79 -4.31
C THR A 34 -19.34 3.68 -4.34
N TRP A 35 -18.17 3.07 -4.24
CA TRP A 35 -16.89 3.77 -4.20
C TRP A 35 -16.32 3.88 -5.62
N ASP A 36 -16.33 5.07 -6.19
CA ASP A 36 -15.91 5.32 -7.58
C ASP A 36 -14.44 5.78 -7.72
N ALA A 37 -13.76 6.06 -6.60
CA ALA A 37 -12.36 6.50 -6.62
C ALA A 37 -11.38 5.32 -6.58
N SER A 38 -10.25 5.42 -7.28
CA SER A 38 -9.14 4.48 -7.07
C SER A 38 -8.49 4.72 -5.71
N LEU A 39 -8.10 3.65 -5.03
CA LEU A 39 -7.41 3.69 -3.74
C LEU A 39 -5.99 3.14 -3.88
N LEU A 40 -5.02 3.93 -3.45
CA LEU A 40 -3.66 3.49 -3.14
C LEU A 40 -3.48 3.57 -1.63
N LEU A 41 -3.27 2.42 -0.99
CA LEU A 41 -3.00 2.32 0.44
C LEU A 41 -1.51 2.02 0.64
N LEU A 42 -0.82 2.91 1.34
CA LEU A 42 0.57 2.74 1.76
C LEU A 42 0.60 2.60 3.28
N ILE A 43 1.24 1.54 3.76
CA ILE A 43 1.32 1.22 5.20
C ILE A 43 2.79 1.17 5.59
N PRO A 44 3.36 2.28 6.13
CA PRO A 44 4.69 2.29 6.72
C PRO A 44 4.73 1.41 7.97
N LEU A 45 5.73 0.55 8.08
CA LEU A 45 5.87 -0.44 9.15
C LEU A 45 7.31 -0.52 9.66
N ARG A 46 7.42 -0.79 10.96
CA ARG A 46 8.66 -1.23 11.61
C ARG A 46 8.42 -2.60 12.22
N LEU A 47 8.88 -3.65 11.55
CA LEU A 47 8.61 -5.05 11.88
C LEU A 47 9.67 -5.70 12.79
N GLY A 48 10.53 -4.89 13.41
CA GLY A 48 11.59 -5.36 14.30
C GLY A 48 12.60 -4.27 14.64
N LEU A 49 13.49 -4.54 15.58
CA LEU A 49 14.55 -3.61 15.95
C LEU A 49 15.73 -3.72 14.98
N GLU A 50 16.33 -4.90 14.85
CA GLU A 50 17.49 -5.13 13.98
C GLU A 50 17.15 -5.98 12.77
N SER A 51 16.20 -6.89 12.91
CA SER A 51 15.80 -7.85 11.87
C SER A 51 14.30 -8.13 11.93
N VAL A 52 13.77 -8.70 10.85
CA VAL A 52 12.38 -9.15 10.77
C VAL A 52 12.26 -10.53 11.44
N PRO A 53 11.44 -10.68 12.50
CA PRO A 53 11.14 -11.97 13.09
C PRO A 53 10.51 -12.94 12.08
N PRO A 54 10.74 -14.26 12.20
CA PRO A 54 10.21 -15.26 11.26
C PRO A 54 8.69 -15.21 11.07
N GLU A 55 7.93 -14.90 12.13
CA GLU A 55 6.47 -14.77 12.05
C GLU A 55 6.06 -13.62 11.11
N HIS A 56 6.74 -12.46 11.21
CA HIS A 56 6.49 -11.32 10.35
C HIS A 56 6.96 -11.59 8.92
N ALA A 57 8.07 -12.29 8.74
CA ALA A 57 8.55 -12.71 7.43
C ALA A 57 7.47 -13.49 6.66
N ALA A 58 6.84 -14.49 7.30
CA ALA A 58 5.75 -15.25 6.69
C ALA A 58 4.54 -14.38 6.30
N ARG A 59 4.19 -13.39 7.15
CA ARG A 59 3.09 -12.46 6.88
C ARG A 59 3.36 -11.52 5.71
N ILE A 60 4.60 -11.05 5.55
CA ILE A 60 5.01 -10.22 4.41
C ILE A 60 4.85 -11.00 3.11
N LEU A 61 5.31 -12.26 3.08
CA LEU A 61 5.16 -13.13 1.91
C LEU A 61 3.68 -13.34 1.57
N ALA A 62 2.85 -13.68 2.55
CA ALA A 62 1.40 -13.82 2.36
C ALA A 62 0.73 -12.53 1.84
N MET A 63 1.21 -11.36 2.25
CA MET A 63 0.70 -10.07 1.74
C MET A 63 1.06 -9.80 0.27
N LEU A 64 2.17 -10.35 -0.23
CA LEU A 64 2.52 -10.28 -1.65
C LEU A 64 1.59 -11.15 -2.51
N GLU A 65 0.94 -12.15 -1.93
CA GLU A 65 0.01 -13.04 -2.64
C GLU A 65 -1.42 -12.44 -2.77
N LEU A 66 -1.71 -11.34 -2.07
CA LEU A 66 -3.01 -10.68 -2.16
C LEU A 66 -3.24 -10.08 -3.55
N PRO A 67 -4.45 -10.20 -4.14
CA PRO A 67 -4.76 -9.61 -5.45
C PRO A 67 -4.59 -8.09 -5.50
N GLN A 68 -4.75 -7.42 -4.37
CA GLN A 68 -4.59 -5.98 -4.22
C GLN A 68 -3.13 -5.58 -4.03
N SER A 69 -2.23 -6.53 -3.79
CA SER A 69 -0.83 -6.26 -3.52
C SER A 69 -0.18 -5.59 -4.72
N ILE A 70 0.49 -4.47 -4.47
CA ILE A 70 1.38 -3.85 -5.44
C ILE A 70 2.83 -3.96 -4.98
N GLY A 71 3.13 -4.90 -4.08
CA GLY A 71 4.46 -5.05 -3.51
C GLY A 71 4.72 -4.12 -2.32
N PHE A 72 6.00 -3.91 -2.03
CA PHE A 72 6.44 -3.01 -0.96
C PHE A 72 7.79 -2.37 -1.25
N ILE A 73 8.05 -1.22 -0.65
CA ILE A 73 9.36 -0.58 -0.66
C ILE A 73 10.04 -0.80 0.69
N GLY A 74 11.35 -1.00 0.68
CA GLY A 74 12.13 -1.16 1.90
C GLY A 74 13.61 -1.26 1.62
N GLY A 75 14.40 -1.59 2.63
CA GLY A 75 15.84 -1.74 2.51
C GLY A 75 16.61 -0.87 3.48
N ARG A 76 17.93 -1.04 3.47
CA ARG A 76 18.85 -0.33 4.36
C ARG A 76 19.10 1.09 3.85
N PRO A 77 19.65 2.00 4.68
CA PRO A 77 20.11 3.31 4.20
C PRO A 77 20.99 3.17 2.95
N ASN A 78 20.69 3.96 1.90
CA ASN A 78 21.34 3.92 0.58
C ASN A 78 21.21 2.58 -0.17
N HIS A 79 20.22 1.76 0.19
CA HIS A 79 19.97 0.47 -0.45
C HIS A 79 18.46 0.15 -0.48
N ALA A 80 17.66 1.11 -0.94
CA ALA A 80 16.21 0.94 -1.12
C ALA A 80 15.89 0.04 -2.33
N ILE A 81 14.95 -0.88 -2.18
CA ILE A 81 14.49 -1.81 -3.22
C ILE A 81 12.96 -1.79 -3.22
N TYR A 82 12.38 -1.89 -4.41
CA TYR A 82 10.96 -2.19 -4.58
C TYR A 82 10.77 -3.70 -4.78
N PHE A 83 10.13 -4.39 -3.83
CA PHE A 83 9.85 -5.81 -3.91
C PHE A 83 8.44 -6.05 -4.44
N PHE A 84 8.33 -6.83 -5.52
CA PHE A 84 7.05 -7.07 -6.22
C PHE A 84 6.52 -8.50 -6.05
N GLY A 85 7.30 -9.42 -5.50
CA GLY A 85 6.89 -10.82 -5.36
C GLY A 85 7.93 -11.67 -4.65
N HIS A 86 7.66 -12.97 -4.57
CA HIS A 86 8.57 -13.92 -3.94
C HIS A 86 8.49 -15.31 -4.58
N HIS A 87 9.53 -16.11 -4.34
CA HIS A 87 9.55 -17.55 -4.59
C HIS A 87 10.11 -18.26 -3.35
N GLY A 88 9.27 -19.03 -2.65
CA GLY A 88 9.62 -19.54 -1.33
C GLY A 88 9.98 -18.39 -0.39
N ASN A 89 11.17 -18.45 0.21
CA ASN A 89 11.69 -17.43 1.14
C ASN A 89 12.56 -16.35 0.47
N GLU A 90 12.57 -16.30 -0.87
CA GLU A 90 13.33 -15.32 -1.65
C GLU A 90 12.38 -14.26 -2.22
N LEU A 91 12.59 -13.00 -1.82
CA LEU A 91 11.92 -11.83 -2.37
C LEU A 91 12.58 -11.44 -3.69
N HIS A 92 11.76 -11.02 -4.64
CA HIS A 92 12.18 -10.47 -5.93
C HIS A 92 11.86 -8.97 -5.97
N GLY A 93 12.84 -8.17 -6.40
CA GLY A 93 12.69 -6.72 -6.41
C GLY A 93 13.45 -6.00 -7.52
N LEU A 94 13.11 -4.73 -7.71
CA LEU A 94 13.74 -3.78 -8.62
C LEU A 94 14.66 -2.86 -7.84
N ASP A 95 15.90 -2.78 -8.29
CA ASP A 95 16.96 -1.98 -7.67
C ASP A 95 17.19 -0.67 -8.48
N PRO A 96 16.95 0.51 -7.88
CA PRO A 96 17.19 1.80 -8.54
C PRO A 96 18.66 2.26 -8.53
N HIS A 97 19.62 1.55 -7.91
CA HIS A 97 21.01 2.02 -7.76
C HIS A 97 21.87 1.93 -9.03
N THR A 98 21.25 1.99 -10.21
CA THR A 98 21.94 2.14 -11.49
C THR A 98 21.62 3.50 -12.07
N THR A 99 22.65 4.37 -12.16
CA THR A 99 22.51 5.67 -12.81
C THR A 99 22.31 5.48 -14.31
N GLN A 100 21.31 6.15 -14.86
CA GLN A 100 21.03 6.18 -16.30
C GLN A 100 21.14 7.63 -16.82
N PRO A 101 21.41 7.84 -18.11
CA PRO A 101 21.35 9.18 -18.71
C PRO A 101 19.96 9.80 -18.54
N THR A 102 19.92 11.12 -18.31
CA THR A 102 18.66 11.87 -18.30
C THR A 102 18.06 11.89 -19.71
N PRO A 103 16.78 11.55 -19.90
CA PRO A 103 16.15 11.63 -21.22
C PRO A 103 15.95 13.08 -21.65
N GLU A 104 16.15 13.37 -22.94
CA GLU A 104 15.82 14.66 -23.56
C GLU A 104 14.32 14.67 -23.90
N VAL A 105 13.50 15.13 -22.94
CA VAL A 105 12.02 15.09 -23.04
C VAL A 105 11.42 16.12 -24.00
N GLU A 106 12.22 17.10 -24.42
CA GLU A 106 11.82 18.16 -25.36
C GLU A 106 12.04 17.74 -26.83
N ASP A 107 12.70 16.61 -27.06
CA ASP A 107 12.98 16.08 -28.39
C ASP A 107 11.72 15.48 -29.01
N GLU A 108 11.48 15.73 -30.30
CA GLU A 108 10.29 15.24 -31.01
C GLU A 108 10.23 13.69 -31.08
N GLU A 109 11.38 13.02 -30.89
CA GLU A 109 11.50 11.57 -30.87
C GLU A 109 11.21 10.94 -29.49
N PHE A 110 10.85 11.74 -28.47
CA PHE A 110 10.51 11.23 -27.15
C PHE A 110 9.09 10.59 -27.10
N PRO A 111 8.92 9.40 -26.50
CA PRO A 111 9.95 8.56 -25.90
C PRO A 111 10.72 7.75 -26.95
N SER A 112 12.06 7.84 -26.92
CA SER A 112 12.91 7.02 -27.79
C SER A 112 12.84 5.55 -27.40
N LEU A 113 13.15 4.64 -28.35
CA LEU A 113 13.22 3.20 -28.06
C LEU A 113 14.27 2.88 -26.99
N GLU A 114 15.37 3.64 -26.97
CA GLU A 114 16.42 3.51 -25.95
C GLU A 114 15.89 3.83 -24.55
N PHE A 115 15.13 4.94 -24.41
CA PHE A 115 14.49 5.30 -23.14
C PHE A 115 13.48 4.24 -22.68
N LEU A 116 12.60 3.76 -23.56
CA LEU A 116 11.62 2.73 -23.20
C LEU A 116 12.29 1.43 -22.75
N ALA A 117 13.39 1.04 -23.41
CA ALA A 117 14.17 -0.14 -23.01
C ALA A 117 14.80 0.03 -21.62
N SER A 118 15.17 1.26 -21.25
CA SER A 118 15.81 1.58 -19.96
C SER A 118 14.86 1.47 -18.76
N LEU A 119 13.55 1.56 -19.00
CA LEU A 119 12.49 1.39 -18.00
C LEU A 119 12.21 -0.07 -17.63
N SER A 120 12.83 -1.03 -18.34
CA SER A 120 12.65 -2.47 -18.11
C SER A 120 13.85 -3.08 -17.40
N CYS A 121 13.61 -3.91 -16.39
CA CYS A 121 14.66 -4.61 -15.66
C CYS A 121 14.71 -6.10 -16.04
N PRO A 122 15.73 -6.57 -16.80
CA PRO A 122 15.81 -7.97 -17.22
C PRO A 122 16.28 -8.91 -16.11
N ARG A 123 16.86 -8.38 -15.02
CA ARG A 123 17.40 -9.16 -13.91
C ARG A 123 16.98 -8.57 -12.57
N PRO A 124 15.80 -8.96 -12.06
CA PRO A 124 15.37 -8.56 -10.72
C PRO A 124 16.38 -9.01 -9.65
N GLN A 125 16.53 -8.19 -8.62
CA GLN A 125 17.28 -8.57 -7.44
C GLN A 125 16.54 -9.62 -6.62
N LYS A 126 17.34 -10.43 -5.93
CA LYS A 126 16.89 -11.50 -5.04
C LYS A 126 17.39 -11.22 -3.63
N LEU A 127 16.49 -11.25 -2.67
CA LEU A 127 16.83 -11.09 -1.26
C LEU A 127 16.10 -12.14 -0.44
N ARG A 128 16.82 -12.89 0.41
CA ARG A 128 16.12 -13.74 1.37
C ARG A 128 15.37 -12.89 2.38
N VAL A 129 14.14 -13.28 2.71
CA VAL A 129 13.26 -12.51 3.62
C VAL A 129 13.86 -12.33 5.02
N ASP A 130 14.73 -13.23 5.47
CA ASP A 130 15.45 -13.14 6.75
C ASP A 130 16.54 -12.04 6.77
N ARG A 131 16.92 -11.51 5.60
CA ARG A 131 17.85 -10.39 5.44
C ARG A 131 17.16 -9.06 5.18
N LEU A 132 15.83 -9.03 5.22
CA LEU A 132 15.05 -7.83 4.99
C LEU A 132 15.27 -6.82 6.13
N ASP A 133 15.42 -5.55 5.78
CA ASP A 133 15.40 -4.47 6.77
C ASP A 133 14.02 -4.39 7.43
N PRO A 134 13.91 -4.26 8.77
CA PRO A 134 12.62 -4.23 9.43
C PRO A 134 11.79 -2.97 9.12
N SER A 135 12.37 -1.95 8.48
CA SER A 135 11.67 -0.75 8.02
C SER A 135 11.23 -0.91 6.57
N LEU A 136 9.92 -0.88 6.33
CA LEU A 136 9.34 -0.99 4.99
C LEU A 136 8.00 -0.27 4.89
N ALA A 137 7.46 -0.12 3.68
CA ALA A 137 6.09 0.32 3.45
C ALA A 137 5.39 -0.60 2.46
N LEU A 138 4.30 -1.23 2.91
CA LEU A 138 3.48 -2.14 2.09
C LEU A 138 2.52 -1.33 1.22
N GLY A 139 2.33 -1.76 -0.01
CA GLY A 139 1.40 -1.14 -0.94
C GLY A 139 0.24 -2.08 -1.28
N ALA A 140 -0.98 -1.54 -1.25
CA ALA A 140 -2.15 -2.18 -1.81
C ALA A 140 -2.93 -1.19 -2.68
N ALA A 141 -3.49 -1.66 -3.78
CA ALA A 141 -4.31 -0.85 -4.68
C ALA A 141 -5.68 -1.49 -4.93
N ARG A 142 -6.70 -0.65 -5.04
CA ARG A 142 -8.02 -1.01 -5.54
C ARG A 142 -8.43 -0.03 -6.62
N ILE A 143 -8.63 -0.54 -7.83
CA ILE A 143 -9.14 0.22 -8.96
C ILE A 143 -10.59 -0.22 -9.18
N PRO A 144 -11.58 0.69 -9.10
CA PRO A 144 -12.96 0.37 -9.42
C PRO A 144 -13.07 -0.14 -10.85
N HIS A 145 -13.77 -1.27 -11.05
CA HIS A 145 -14.20 -1.63 -12.39
C HIS A 145 -15.35 -0.70 -12.77
N HIS A 146 -15.20 0.08 -13.84
CA HIS A 146 -16.37 0.68 -14.49
C HIS A 146 -17.31 -0.48 -14.83
N ARG A 147 -18.49 -0.50 -14.21
CA ARG A 147 -19.56 -1.40 -14.64
C ARG A 147 -19.92 -0.96 -16.05
N THR A 148 -19.46 -1.71 -17.05
CA THR A 148 -20.03 -1.60 -18.39
C THR A 148 -21.50 -1.93 -18.22
N GLU A 149 -22.39 -0.95 -18.44
CA GLU A 149 -23.82 -1.22 -18.47
C GLU A 149 -24.06 -2.23 -19.58
N GLU A 150 -24.34 -3.50 -19.23
CA GLU A 150 -24.82 -4.44 -20.24
C GLU A 150 -26.18 -3.92 -20.73
N PRO A 151 -26.38 -3.72 -22.05
CA PRO A 151 -27.68 -3.35 -22.55
C PRO A 151 -28.64 -4.49 -22.25
N MET A 152 -29.67 -4.17 -21.45
CA MET A 152 -30.82 -5.04 -21.22
C MET A 152 -31.40 -5.46 -22.56
N ASN A 153 -31.34 -6.76 -22.86
CA ASN A 153 -32.09 -7.38 -23.96
C ASN A 153 -32.61 -8.74 -23.53
#